data_AF-A0A1G2ZBT8-F1
#
_entry.id   AF-A0A1G2ZBT8-F1
#
_cell.length_a   1.000
_cell.length_b   1.000
_cell.length_c   1.000
_cell.angle_alpha   90.00
_cell.angle_beta   90.00
_cell.angle_gamma   90.00
#
_symmetry.space_group_name_H-M   'P 1'
#
loop_
_entity.id
_entity.type
_entity.pdbx_description
1 polymer ?
#
loop_
_entity_poly.entity_id
_entity_poly.type
_entity_poly.pdbx_seq_one_letter_code
_entity_poly.pdbx_strand_id
1 'polypeptide(L)'
;MFYTADKKISEENKHGRIIHINPEDDIVKTEIYGPRYQGWKGMKEASIPITIERTSEGSRVTLNETSIQLKKGEWSPHVIIHFSMGLMGKIKAVTRMVCIESETFPSLFVLPMQIYPKETTLPLSSPKTFAKDLWEQIGPYLTLGMPEDTNGLKDGIIPEDVFLKLCSDVFTERERMLNASLETFDKGILACVFDTLDRVQHMFWRDRTNPLHSDETNEPTSVVADWYQNIDAMIGRVIKRLGDETPLLILSDHGFKALNKYVHLNSWLAQNGYMVFKNGAKKSGPLFDNVDWRKTSAYALGFNSIYINFKGREGKGIVESTDIDALCFDLMQKLTEWTEDGKSVIKQVYKSKEIYPNSQIVNGPDMVVGYQKGYRASKQTALGEAPEGRLIEDNLDSWCGDHCCDPSFVPG
;
A
#
# COMPACT_ATOMS: atom_id res chain seq x y z
N MET A 1 -4.91 -10.80 -9.62
CA MET A 1 -4.54 -12.02 -10.39
C MET A 1 -4.21 -11.60 -11.79
N PHE A 2 -3.23 -12.23 -12.44
CA PHE A 2 -2.83 -11.90 -13.81
C PHE A 2 -2.74 -13.16 -14.66
N TYR A 3 -3.52 -13.23 -15.72
CA TYR A 3 -3.55 -14.35 -16.67
C TYR A 3 -2.73 -13.97 -17.88
N THR A 4 -1.72 -14.76 -18.24
CA THR A 4 -0.84 -14.44 -19.36
C THR A 4 -0.34 -15.67 -20.08
N ALA A 5 -0.26 -15.58 -21.41
CA ALA A 5 0.38 -16.60 -22.24
C ALA A 5 1.91 -16.41 -22.31
N ASP A 6 2.44 -15.29 -21.79
CA ASP A 6 3.87 -15.04 -21.74
C ASP A 6 4.52 -15.86 -20.62
N LYS A 7 5.28 -16.89 -21.03
CA LYS A 7 6.02 -17.77 -20.12
C LYS A 7 7.25 -17.12 -19.50
N LYS A 8 7.65 -15.92 -19.94
CA LYS A 8 8.77 -15.17 -19.37
C LYS A 8 8.38 -14.43 -18.08
N ILE A 9 7.08 -14.16 -17.88
CA ILE A 9 6.59 -13.47 -16.69
C ILE A 9 6.55 -14.47 -15.53
N SER A 10 7.55 -14.41 -14.65
CA SER A 10 7.59 -15.24 -13.45
C SER A 10 6.71 -14.66 -12.34
N GLU A 11 6.13 -15.53 -11.52
CA GLU A 11 5.51 -15.16 -10.23
C GLU A 11 6.55 -14.80 -9.16
N GLU A 12 7.81 -15.19 -9.36
CA GLU A 12 8.91 -14.86 -8.47
C GLU A 12 9.07 -13.34 -8.33
N ASN A 13 9.08 -12.85 -7.10
CA ASN A 13 9.13 -11.42 -6.76
C ASN A 13 7.89 -10.59 -7.19
N LYS A 14 6.76 -11.24 -7.49
CA LYS A 14 5.47 -10.59 -7.72
C LYS A 14 4.59 -10.67 -6.48
N HIS A 15 3.76 -9.65 -6.28
CA HIS A 15 2.83 -9.56 -5.15
C HIS A 15 1.49 -10.24 -5.45
N GLY A 16 1.15 -10.36 -6.74
CA GLY A 16 -0.08 -10.99 -7.20
C GLY A 16 0.15 -12.40 -7.77
N ARG A 17 -0.92 -13.19 -7.79
CA ARG A 17 -0.92 -14.52 -8.43
C ARG A 17 -0.82 -14.41 -9.95
N ILE A 18 0.18 -15.05 -10.55
CA ILE A 18 0.34 -15.20 -12.00
C ILE A 18 -0.26 -16.54 -12.44
N ILE A 19 -1.08 -16.54 -13.48
CA ILE A 19 -1.75 -17.71 -14.02
C ILE A 19 -1.34 -17.84 -15.48
N HIS A 20 -0.47 -18.80 -15.76
CA HIS A 20 -0.08 -19.08 -17.13
C HIS A 20 -1.21 -19.79 -17.88
N ILE A 21 -1.59 -19.21 -19.01
CA ILE A 21 -2.63 -19.74 -19.88
C ILE A 21 -2.01 -20.25 -21.18
N ASN A 22 -2.58 -21.32 -21.73
CA ASN A 22 -2.16 -21.87 -23.03
C ASN A 22 -3.36 -21.72 -23.98
N PRO A 23 -3.40 -20.68 -24.83
CA PRO A 23 -4.48 -20.49 -25.79
C PRO A 23 -4.50 -21.61 -26.83
N GLU A 24 -5.70 -22.09 -27.13
CA GLU A 24 -6.01 -22.92 -28.28
C GLU A 24 -6.79 -22.03 -29.26
N ASP A 25 -6.16 -21.69 -30.39
CA ASP A 25 -6.61 -20.62 -31.29
C ASP A 25 -6.78 -19.27 -30.56
N ASP A 26 -7.94 -18.64 -30.68
CA ASP A 26 -8.28 -17.37 -30.04
C ASP A 26 -9.00 -17.54 -28.70
N ILE A 27 -8.97 -18.74 -28.09
CA ILE A 27 -9.75 -19.06 -26.90
C ILE A 27 -8.89 -19.73 -25.82
N VAL A 28 -9.14 -19.34 -24.57
CA VAL A 28 -8.59 -19.97 -23.36
C VAL A 28 -9.71 -20.32 -22.41
N LYS A 29 -9.74 -21.56 -21.92
CA LYS A 29 -10.58 -21.98 -20.79
C LYS A 29 -9.71 -22.11 -19.55
N THR A 30 -10.10 -21.44 -18.48
CA THR A 30 -9.37 -21.45 -17.20
C THR A 30 -10.35 -21.21 -16.04
N GLU A 31 -9.84 -20.88 -14.87
CA GLU A 31 -10.64 -20.57 -13.68
C GLU A 31 -10.30 -19.19 -13.15
N ILE A 32 -11.29 -18.52 -12.56
CA ILE A 32 -11.08 -17.37 -11.68
C ILE A 32 -11.20 -17.79 -10.23
N TYR A 33 -10.24 -17.37 -9.42
CA TYR A 33 -10.12 -17.76 -8.01
C TYR A 33 -10.74 -16.72 -7.08
N GLY A 34 -11.42 -17.22 -6.06
CA GLY A 34 -12.16 -16.47 -5.07
C GLY A 34 -11.60 -16.63 -3.66
N PRO A 35 -12.40 -16.32 -2.63
CA PRO A 35 -11.95 -16.41 -1.24
C PRO A 35 -11.67 -17.84 -0.81
N ARG A 36 -10.76 -17.97 0.17
CA ARG A 36 -10.48 -19.25 0.83
C ARG A 36 -11.51 -19.53 1.93
N TYR A 37 -11.88 -20.79 2.09
CA TYR A 37 -12.87 -21.25 3.08
C TYR A 37 -12.46 -22.59 3.71
N GLN A 38 -12.91 -22.84 4.93
CA GLN A 38 -12.63 -24.08 5.66
C GLN A 38 -13.51 -25.22 5.12
N GLY A 39 -12.93 -26.12 4.33
CA GLY A 39 -13.58 -27.37 3.93
C GLY A 39 -13.41 -28.48 4.96
N TRP A 40 -14.11 -29.61 4.73
CA TRP A 40 -14.03 -30.78 5.61
C TRP A 40 -12.63 -31.42 5.67
N LYS A 41 -11.84 -31.30 4.60
CA LYS A 41 -10.45 -31.83 4.50
C LYS A 41 -9.38 -30.74 4.63
N GLY A 42 -9.73 -29.58 5.18
CA GLY A 42 -8.84 -28.43 5.30
C GLY A 42 -9.25 -27.24 4.44
N MET A 43 -8.37 -26.24 4.40
CA MET A 43 -8.59 -25.00 3.65
C MET A 43 -8.72 -25.28 2.15
N LYS A 44 -9.77 -24.70 1.55
CA LYS A 44 -10.04 -24.72 0.10
C LYS A 44 -10.08 -23.29 -0.42
N GLU A 45 -9.90 -23.14 -1.72
CA GLU A 45 -10.10 -21.89 -2.43
C GLU A 45 -11.30 -22.05 -3.35
N ALA A 46 -12.21 -21.08 -3.36
CA ALA A 46 -13.32 -21.11 -4.31
C ALA A 46 -12.81 -20.77 -5.72
N SER A 47 -13.40 -21.38 -6.75
CA SER A 47 -13.13 -21.04 -8.15
C SER A 47 -14.39 -21.16 -8.98
N ILE A 48 -14.45 -20.45 -10.10
CA ILE A 48 -15.45 -20.69 -11.15
C ILE A 48 -14.75 -20.74 -12.53
N PRO A 49 -15.28 -21.50 -13.49
CA PRO A 49 -14.73 -21.53 -14.84
C PRO A 49 -14.94 -20.18 -15.54
N ILE A 50 -13.93 -19.75 -16.30
CA ILE A 50 -14.00 -18.62 -17.20
C ILE A 50 -13.47 -19.01 -18.58
N THR A 51 -13.98 -18.34 -19.62
CA THR A 51 -13.42 -18.40 -20.97
C THR A 51 -12.92 -17.00 -21.34
N ILE A 52 -11.69 -16.90 -21.83
CA ILE A 52 -11.10 -15.68 -22.34
C ILE A 52 -10.93 -15.85 -23.84
N GLU A 53 -11.56 -14.98 -24.63
CA GLU A 53 -11.52 -15.01 -26.08
C GLU A 53 -10.81 -13.75 -26.59
N ARG A 54 -9.88 -13.88 -27.54
CA ARG A 54 -9.31 -12.73 -28.24
C ARG A 54 -10.39 -12.10 -29.12
N THR A 55 -10.40 -10.77 -29.16
CA THR A 55 -11.25 -9.99 -30.07
C THR A 55 -10.41 -8.94 -30.79
N SER A 56 -10.96 -8.29 -31.81
CA SER A 56 -10.26 -7.23 -32.56
C SER A 56 -9.88 -6.01 -31.71
N GLU A 57 -10.57 -5.75 -30.59
CA GLU A 57 -10.36 -4.57 -29.73
C GLU A 57 -9.73 -4.92 -28.36
N GLY A 58 -9.44 -6.20 -28.09
CA GLY A 58 -8.98 -6.67 -26.78
C GLY A 58 -9.40 -8.11 -26.51
N SER A 59 -10.15 -8.35 -25.44
CA SER A 59 -10.61 -9.69 -25.05
C SER A 59 -12.07 -9.72 -24.63
N ARG A 60 -12.74 -10.85 -24.78
CA ARG A 60 -14.05 -11.12 -24.20
C ARG A 60 -13.90 -12.15 -23.09
N VAL A 61 -14.39 -11.84 -21.90
CA VAL A 61 -14.36 -12.75 -20.74
C VAL A 61 -15.77 -13.24 -20.48
N THR A 62 -15.98 -14.54 -20.57
CA THR A 62 -17.24 -15.20 -20.27
C THR A 62 -17.13 -15.96 -18.95
N LEU A 63 -17.99 -15.63 -17.99
CA LEU A 63 -18.10 -16.27 -16.69
C LEU A 63 -19.57 -16.62 -16.43
N ASN A 64 -19.86 -17.90 -16.20
CA ASN A 64 -21.24 -18.42 -16.16
C ASN A 64 -22.04 -17.99 -17.41
N GLU A 65 -23.15 -17.26 -17.24
CA GLU A 65 -24.01 -16.74 -18.31
C GLU A 65 -23.69 -15.29 -18.70
N THR A 66 -22.66 -14.68 -18.09
CA THR A 66 -22.27 -13.28 -18.34
C THR A 66 -21.05 -13.22 -19.25
N SER A 67 -21.13 -12.43 -20.31
CA SER A 67 -20.01 -12.14 -21.21
C SER A 67 -19.67 -10.66 -21.18
N ILE A 68 -18.40 -10.35 -20.97
CA ILE A 68 -17.89 -8.99 -20.76
C ILE A 68 -16.87 -8.70 -21.87
N GLN A 69 -17.17 -7.73 -22.72
CA GLN A 69 -16.21 -7.22 -23.69
C GLN A 69 -15.24 -6.26 -22.98
N LEU A 70 -13.94 -6.56 -23.06
CA LEU A 70 -12.87 -5.72 -22.52
C LEU A 70 -12.10 -5.13 -23.69
N LYS A 71 -12.12 -3.79 -23.79
CA LYS A 71 -11.20 -3.07 -24.68
C LYS A 71 -9.83 -3.01 -24.02
N LYS A 72 -8.78 -3.04 -24.84
CA LYS A 72 -7.40 -2.91 -24.36
C LYS A 72 -7.24 -1.67 -23.47
N GLY A 73 -6.68 -1.86 -22.28
CA GLY A 73 -6.38 -0.79 -21.32
C GLY A 73 -7.61 -0.17 -20.63
N GLU A 74 -8.82 -0.65 -20.93
CA GLU A 74 -10.04 -0.15 -20.31
C GLU A 74 -10.53 -1.11 -19.23
N TRP A 75 -10.73 -0.58 -18.03
CA TRP A 75 -11.33 -1.33 -16.94
C TRP A 75 -12.79 -1.66 -17.23
N SER A 76 -13.17 -2.90 -16.97
CA SER A 76 -14.55 -3.36 -17.02
C SER A 76 -15.45 -2.52 -16.10
N PRO A 77 -16.78 -2.53 -16.29
CA PRO A 77 -17.71 -2.25 -15.21
C PRO A 77 -17.44 -3.16 -14.00
N HIS A 78 -17.98 -2.82 -12.82
CA HIS A 78 -17.92 -3.71 -11.66
C HIS A 78 -18.58 -5.05 -11.98
N VAL A 79 -17.84 -6.13 -11.72
CA VAL A 79 -18.28 -7.50 -11.99
C VAL A 79 -18.61 -8.16 -10.66
N ILE A 80 -19.83 -8.68 -10.53
CA ILE A 80 -20.26 -9.46 -9.37
C ILE A 80 -20.06 -10.93 -9.69
N ILE A 81 -19.17 -11.58 -8.95
CA ILE A 81 -18.82 -12.99 -9.15
C ILE A 81 -19.43 -13.82 -8.04
N HIS A 82 -20.09 -14.92 -8.40
CA HIS A 82 -20.77 -15.83 -7.49
C HIS A 82 -19.93 -17.09 -7.30
N PHE A 83 -19.36 -17.27 -6.12
CA PHE A 83 -18.56 -18.43 -5.77
C PHE A 83 -19.38 -19.44 -4.96
N SER A 84 -19.29 -20.72 -5.33
CA SER A 84 -19.83 -21.82 -4.54
C SER A 84 -18.80 -22.28 -3.51
N MET A 85 -19.19 -22.38 -2.24
CA MET A 85 -18.38 -22.94 -1.15
C MET A 85 -18.90 -24.32 -0.71
N GLY A 86 -19.64 -25.00 -1.58
CA GLY A 86 -20.29 -26.28 -1.28
C GLY A 86 -21.33 -26.13 -0.18
N LEU A 87 -21.25 -26.98 0.86
CA LEU A 87 -22.19 -26.97 1.99
C LEU A 87 -22.14 -25.68 2.84
N MET A 88 -21.08 -24.87 2.72
CA MET A 88 -20.98 -23.56 3.38
C MET A 88 -21.78 -22.45 2.66
N GLY A 89 -22.45 -22.77 1.55
CA GLY A 89 -23.29 -21.83 0.81
C GLY A 89 -22.56 -21.14 -0.34
N LYS A 90 -22.97 -19.91 -0.63
CA LYS A 90 -22.44 -19.09 -1.72
C LYS A 90 -21.88 -17.79 -1.16
N ILE A 91 -20.83 -17.27 -1.77
CA ILE A 91 -20.28 -15.96 -1.48
C ILE A 91 -20.19 -15.15 -2.77
N LYS A 92 -20.57 -13.88 -2.69
CA LYS A 92 -20.48 -12.94 -3.80
C LYS A 92 -19.32 -11.98 -3.55
N ALA A 93 -18.56 -11.70 -4.59
CA ALA A 93 -17.50 -10.71 -4.57
C ALA A 93 -17.68 -9.71 -5.70
N VAL A 94 -17.21 -8.49 -5.50
CA VAL A 94 -17.07 -7.49 -6.55
C VAL A 94 -15.61 -7.38 -6.99
N THR A 95 -15.37 -7.23 -8.29
CA THR A 95 -14.04 -6.97 -8.86
C THR A 95 -14.17 -6.09 -10.12
N ARG A 96 -13.03 -5.73 -10.71
CA ARG A 96 -12.93 -5.23 -12.09
C ARG A 96 -11.79 -5.94 -12.80
N MET A 97 -11.88 -5.98 -14.12
CA MET A 97 -10.92 -6.65 -14.98
C MET A 97 -10.43 -5.68 -16.06
N VAL A 98 -9.21 -5.87 -16.54
CA VAL A 98 -8.68 -5.10 -17.67
C VAL A 98 -7.91 -6.02 -18.60
N CYS A 99 -8.11 -5.81 -19.90
CA CYS A 99 -7.33 -6.45 -20.95
C CYS A 99 -6.00 -5.72 -21.11
N ILE A 100 -4.89 -6.42 -20.86
CA ILE A 100 -3.53 -5.95 -21.09
C ILE A 100 -3.02 -6.59 -22.37
N GLU A 101 -2.54 -5.78 -23.31
CA GLU A 101 -2.02 -6.32 -24.57
C GLU A 101 -0.73 -7.10 -24.36
N SER A 102 -0.56 -8.16 -25.13
CA SER A 102 0.65 -8.96 -25.21
C SER A 102 0.81 -9.49 -26.63
N GLU A 103 2.06 -9.74 -27.04
CA GLU A 103 2.41 -10.19 -28.39
C GLU A 103 1.76 -11.53 -28.77
N THR A 104 1.55 -12.43 -27.80
CA THR A 104 1.11 -13.81 -28.05
C THR A 104 -0.39 -14.01 -27.87
N PHE A 105 -0.97 -13.52 -26.78
CA PHE A 105 -2.40 -13.57 -26.46
C PHE A 105 -2.74 -12.48 -25.43
N PRO A 106 -3.88 -11.76 -25.53
CA PRO A 106 -4.23 -10.72 -24.57
C PRO A 106 -4.21 -11.24 -23.13
N SER A 107 -3.45 -10.57 -22.28
CA SER A 107 -3.40 -10.89 -20.86
C SER A 107 -4.59 -10.26 -20.14
N LEU A 108 -5.06 -10.91 -19.09
CA LEU A 108 -6.17 -10.43 -18.27
C LEU A 108 -5.65 -10.09 -16.89
N PHE A 109 -5.82 -8.85 -16.45
CA PHE A 109 -5.59 -8.48 -15.06
C PHE A 109 -6.94 -8.38 -14.33
N VAL A 110 -7.02 -8.96 -13.14
CA VAL A 110 -8.22 -8.97 -12.30
C VAL A 110 -7.86 -8.41 -10.93
N LEU A 111 -8.56 -7.35 -10.52
CA LEU A 111 -8.41 -6.77 -9.18
C LEU A 111 -8.69 -7.81 -8.09
N PRO A 112 -8.13 -7.64 -6.89
CA PRO A 112 -8.49 -8.46 -5.74
C PRO A 112 -10.02 -8.56 -5.57
N MET A 113 -10.51 -9.74 -5.20
CA MET A 113 -11.93 -9.93 -4.89
C MET A 113 -12.29 -9.09 -3.67
N GLN A 114 -13.31 -8.25 -3.80
CA GLN A 114 -13.76 -7.36 -2.74
C GLN A 114 -15.16 -7.75 -2.25
N ILE A 115 -15.54 -7.25 -1.07
CA ILE A 115 -16.81 -7.59 -0.42
C ILE A 115 -17.97 -7.02 -1.26
N TYR A 116 -18.94 -7.86 -1.63
CA TYR A 116 -20.17 -7.36 -2.24
C TYR A 116 -21.12 -6.82 -1.15
N PRO A 117 -21.38 -5.49 -1.08
CA PRO A 117 -22.01 -4.89 0.09
C PRO A 117 -23.50 -5.21 0.24
N LYS A 118 -24.20 -5.59 -0.85
CA LYS A 118 -25.63 -5.93 -0.79
C LYS A 118 -25.93 -7.27 -0.13
N GLU A 119 -24.94 -8.16 -0.05
CA GLU A 119 -25.11 -9.53 0.47
C GLU A 119 -23.84 -9.98 1.20
N THR A 120 -23.60 -9.38 2.37
CA THR A 120 -22.47 -9.72 3.25
C THR A 120 -22.87 -9.68 4.72
N THR A 121 -22.28 -10.58 5.52
CA THR A 121 -22.38 -10.56 6.98
C THR A 121 -21.14 -9.93 7.63
N LEU A 122 -20.13 -9.55 6.83
CA LEU A 122 -18.93 -8.90 7.33
C LEU A 122 -19.25 -7.48 7.80
N PRO A 123 -18.63 -7.01 8.90
CA PRO A 123 -18.87 -5.68 9.45
C PRO A 123 -18.18 -4.60 8.58
N LEU A 124 -18.72 -4.35 7.39
CA LEU A 124 -18.15 -3.41 6.42
C LEU A 124 -18.40 -1.94 6.77
N SER A 125 -19.54 -1.62 7.39
CA SER A 125 -19.93 -0.26 7.73
C SER A 125 -20.69 -0.18 9.06
N SER A 126 -20.72 1.01 9.63
CA SER A 126 -21.60 1.37 10.75
C SER A 126 -22.38 2.64 10.37
N PRO A 127 -23.72 2.61 10.32
CA PRO A 127 -24.59 1.45 10.57
C PRO A 127 -24.38 0.32 9.56
N LYS A 128 -24.80 -0.90 9.92
CA LYS A 128 -24.56 -2.12 9.12
C LYS A 128 -25.12 -2.06 7.70
N THR A 129 -26.16 -1.27 7.46
CA THR A 129 -26.80 -1.13 6.15
C THR A 129 -26.14 -0.07 5.28
N PHE A 130 -25.33 0.84 5.83
CA PHE A 130 -24.83 2.01 5.12
C PHE A 130 -24.16 1.67 3.78
N ALA A 131 -23.26 0.69 3.74
CA ALA A 131 -22.61 0.29 2.49
C ALA A 131 -23.59 -0.29 1.45
N LYS A 132 -24.62 -1.04 1.89
CA LYS A 132 -25.67 -1.54 1.01
C LYS A 132 -26.51 -0.39 0.46
N ASP A 133 -26.95 0.50 1.33
CA ASP A 133 -27.85 1.61 1.00
C ASP A 133 -27.15 2.57 0.02
N LEU A 134 -25.86 2.85 0.27
CA LEU A 134 -25.02 3.64 -0.62
C LEU A 134 -24.89 2.98 -2.00
N TRP A 135 -24.65 1.66 -2.07
CA TRP A 135 -24.58 0.95 -3.35
C TRP A 135 -25.89 1.06 -4.13
N GLU A 136 -27.04 0.96 -3.45
CA GLU A 136 -28.35 1.09 -4.08
C GLU A 136 -28.62 2.51 -4.58
N GLN A 137 -28.08 3.53 -3.90
CA GLN A 137 -28.22 4.94 -4.28
C GLN A 137 -27.29 5.35 -5.43
N ILE A 138 -25.99 5.06 -5.33
CA ILE A 138 -24.98 5.58 -6.27
C ILE A 138 -24.53 4.57 -7.32
N GLY A 139 -25.01 3.33 -7.23
CA GLY A 139 -24.57 2.21 -8.06
C GLY A 139 -23.27 1.56 -7.57
N PRO A 140 -22.68 0.66 -8.39
CA PRO A 140 -21.49 -0.10 -8.01
C PRO A 140 -20.26 0.76 -7.70
N TYR A 141 -19.48 0.29 -6.72
CA TYR A 141 -18.19 0.86 -6.30
C TYR A 141 -17.27 -0.23 -5.70
N LEU A 142 -15.97 0.06 -5.60
CA LEU A 142 -14.99 -0.82 -4.97
C LEU A 142 -14.99 -0.63 -3.44
N THR A 143 -15.12 -1.74 -2.69
CA THR A 143 -15.21 -1.77 -1.22
C THR A 143 -13.88 -1.99 -0.49
N LEU A 144 -12.80 -2.30 -1.21
CA LEU A 144 -11.46 -2.34 -0.61
C LEU A 144 -11.08 -0.90 -0.18
N GLY A 145 -10.41 -0.77 0.96
CA GLY A 145 -10.00 0.53 1.48
C GLY A 145 -9.13 1.31 0.48
N MET A 146 -8.11 0.64 -0.07
CA MET A 146 -7.21 1.16 -1.10
C MET A 146 -7.29 0.27 -2.35
N PRO A 147 -8.25 0.52 -3.26
CA PRO A 147 -8.48 -0.31 -4.43
C PRO A 147 -7.49 -0.09 -5.58
N GLU A 148 -6.75 1.02 -5.60
CA GLU A 148 -5.73 1.33 -6.61
C GLU A 148 -4.55 0.35 -6.49
N ASP A 149 -4.42 -0.56 -7.45
CA ASP A 149 -3.47 -1.67 -7.38
C ASP A 149 -2.02 -1.22 -7.68
N THR A 150 -1.41 -0.56 -6.70
CA THR A 150 -0.01 -0.09 -6.75
C THR A 150 0.98 -1.25 -6.94
N ASN A 151 0.62 -2.46 -6.48
CA ASN A 151 1.43 -3.66 -6.66
C ASN A 151 1.50 -4.09 -8.12
N GLY A 152 0.37 -4.14 -8.82
CA GLY A 152 0.33 -4.45 -10.25
C GLY A 152 1.18 -3.48 -11.05
N LEU A 153 1.19 -2.20 -10.69
CA LEU A 153 2.01 -1.20 -11.34
C LEU A 153 3.51 -1.37 -11.02
N LYS A 154 3.85 -1.50 -9.73
CA LYS A 154 5.22 -1.72 -9.26
C LYS A 154 5.85 -2.99 -9.85
N ASP A 155 5.04 -4.01 -10.03
CA ASP A 155 5.43 -5.29 -10.60
C ASP A 155 5.52 -5.25 -12.14
N GLY A 156 5.20 -4.12 -12.78
CA GLY A 156 5.21 -3.96 -14.24
C GLY A 156 4.12 -4.75 -14.97
N ILE A 157 3.06 -5.14 -14.25
CA ILE A 157 1.95 -5.95 -14.79
C ILE A 157 0.87 -5.08 -15.43
N ILE A 158 0.53 -3.96 -14.79
CA ILE A 158 -0.36 -2.95 -15.39
C ILE A 158 0.45 -1.74 -15.83
N PRO A 159 0.20 -1.21 -17.04
CA PRO A 159 0.76 0.07 -17.50
C PRO A 159 0.33 1.26 -16.65
N GLU A 160 1.08 2.36 -16.75
CA GLU A 160 0.82 3.59 -15.98
C GLU A 160 -0.52 4.25 -16.31
N ASP A 161 -0.89 4.31 -17.58
CA ASP A 161 -2.19 4.85 -18.04
C ASP A 161 -3.37 4.01 -17.52
N VAL A 162 -3.21 2.69 -17.48
CA VAL A 162 -4.20 1.77 -16.89
C VAL A 162 -4.35 2.00 -15.39
N PHE A 163 -3.24 2.22 -14.68
CA PHE A 163 -3.28 2.57 -13.25
C PHE A 163 -3.92 3.93 -13.00
N LEU A 164 -3.52 4.97 -13.74
CA LEU A 164 -4.08 6.32 -13.58
C LEU A 164 -5.58 6.36 -13.90
N LYS A 165 -6.04 5.56 -14.86
CA LYS A 165 -7.48 5.38 -15.13
C LYS A 165 -8.21 4.73 -13.94
N LEU A 166 -7.60 3.75 -13.28
CA LEU A 166 -8.16 3.17 -12.05
C LEU A 166 -8.25 4.23 -10.93
N CYS A 167 -7.19 5.03 -10.73
CA CYS A 167 -7.21 6.14 -9.77
C CYS A 167 -8.36 7.11 -10.07
N SER A 168 -8.51 7.54 -11.33
CA SER A 168 -9.59 8.45 -11.73
C SER A 168 -10.98 7.85 -11.47
N ASP A 169 -11.17 6.56 -11.76
CA ASP A 169 -12.44 5.88 -11.52
C ASP A 169 -12.76 5.79 -10.01
N VAL A 170 -11.76 5.48 -9.18
CA VAL A 170 -11.91 5.41 -7.71
C VAL A 170 -12.19 6.79 -7.12
N PHE A 171 -11.46 7.82 -7.55
CA PHE A 171 -11.73 9.20 -7.16
C PHE A 171 -13.18 9.61 -7.49
N THR A 172 -13.64 9.29 -8.70
CA THR A 172 -15.03 9.52 -9.14
C THR A 172 -16.04 8.74 -8.29
N GLU A 173 -15.73 7.51 -7.90
CA GLU A 173 -16.54 6.75 -6.94
C GLU A 173 -16.66 7.47 -5.60
N ARG A 174 -15.54 7.99 -5.05
CA ARG A 174 -15.55 8.72 -3.77
C ARG A 174 -16.29 10.05 -3.86
N GLU A 175 -16.20 10.76 -4.98
CA GLU A 175 -17.02 11.95 -5.22
C GLU A 175 -18.53 11.62 -5.22
N ARG A 176 -18.95 10.52 -5.85
CA ARG A 176 -20.36 10.08 -5.80
C ARG A 176 -20.80 9.76 -4.37
N MET A 177 -19.94 9.13 -3.57
CA MET A 177 -20.23 8.84 -2.17
C MET A 177 -20.37 10.11 -1.32
N LEU A 178 -19.45 11.07 -1.50
CA LEU A 178 -19.53 12.37 -0.84
C LEU A 178 -20.83 13.08 -1.20
N ASN A 179 -21.16 13.18 -2.49
CA ASN A 179 -22.37 13.86 -2.96
C ASN A 179 -23.65 13.22 -2.41
N ALA A 180 -23.76 11.89 -2.44
CA ALA A 180 -24.90 11.18 -1.86
C ALA A 180 -25.02 11.39 -0.34
N SER A 181 -23.88 11.46 0.35
CA SER A 181 -23.86 11.74 1.78
C SER A 181 -24.31 13.19 2.06
N LEU A 182 -23.84 14.17 1.28
CA LEU A 182 -24.26 15.57 1.37
C LEU A 182 -25.76 15.78 1.10
N GLU A 183 -26.39 14.96 0.27
CA GLU A 183 -27.84 15.04 0.00
C GLU A 183 -28.70 14.60 1.19
N THR A 184 -28.20 13.68 2.00
CA THR A 184 -28.94 13.05 3.10
C THR A 184 -28.50 13.54 4.48
N PHE A 185 -27.44 14.35 4.53
CA PHE A 185 -26.86 14.83 5.77
C PHE A 185 -27.76 15.87 6.45
N ASP A 186 -28.11 15.61 7.71
CA ASP A 186 -28.97 16.47 8.54
C ASP A 186 -28.15 17.29 9.55
N LYS A 187 -27.36 16.62 10.40
CA LYS A 187 -26.60 17.26 11.48
C LYS A 187 -25.38 16.46 11.91
N GLY A 188 -24.40 17.15 12.49
CA GLY A 188 -23.19 16.56 13.08
C GLY A 188 -21.93 16.88 12.28
N ILE A 189 -21.09 15.87 12.07
CA ILE A 189 -19.88 15.97 11.24
C ILE A 189 -20.01 14.97 10.09
N LEU A 190 -19.88 15.46 8.86
CA LEU A 190 -19.66 14.64 7.67
C LEU A 190 -18.18 14.68 7.33
N ALA A 191 -17.51 13.53 7.40
CA ALA A 191 -16.10 13.40 7.06
C ALA A 191 -15.95 12.45 5.87
N CYS A 192 -15.13 12.85 4.89
CA CYS A 192 -14.79 12.04 3.73
C CYS A 192 -13.28 12.16 3.49
N VAL A 193 -12.63 11.04 3.18
CA VAL A 193 -11.19 10.98 2.90
C VAL A 193 -11.01 10.64 1.43
N PHE A 194 -10.20 11.45 0.74
CA PHE A 194 -9.76 11.18 -0.63
C PHE A 194 -8.29 10.79 -0.59
N ASP A 195 -8.01 9.49 -0.66
CA ASP A 195 -6.67 8.89 -0.50
C ASP A 195 -5.97 8.59 -1.84
N THR A 196 -6.66 8.75 -2.98
CA THR A 196 -6.08 8.48 -4.30
C THR A 196 -4.83 9.33 -4.60
N LEU A 197 -4.77 10.59 -4.15
CA LEU A 197 -3.59 11.45 -4.35
C LEU A 197 -2.35 10.87 -3.66
N ASP A 198 -2.49 10.29 -2.47
CA ASP A 198 -1.38 9.65 -1.76
C ASP A 198 -0.79 8.49 -2.59
N ARG A 199 -1.64 7.66 -3.21
CA ARG A 199 -1.20 6.58 -4.11
C ARG A 199 -0.50 7.13 -5.36
N VAL A 200 -1.03 8.20 -5.96
CA VAL A 200 -0.41 8.86 -7.11
C VAL A 200 0.96 9.43 -6.75
N GLN A 201 1.07 10.15 -5.63
CA GLN A 201 2.33 10.74 -5.18
C GLN A 201 3.38 9.67 -4.90
N HIS A 202 3.02 8.55 -4.27
CA HIS A 202 3.96 7.44 -4.10
C HIS A 202 4.49 6.92 -5.44
N MET A 203 3.65 6.82 -6.46
CA MET A 203 3.99 6.13 -7.71
C MET A 203 4.54 7.05 -8.82
N PHE A 204 4.33 8.37 -8.70
CA PHE A 204 4.63 9.38 -9.74
C PHE A 204 5.27 10.66 -9.19
N TRP A 205 5.86 10.67 -7.99
CA TRP A 205 6.62 11.85 -7.53
C TRP A 205 7.77 12.19 -8.49
N ARG A 206 8.42 11.17 -9.07
CA ARG A 206 9.55 11.29 -10.00
C ARG A 206 9.20 10.61 -11.33
N ASP A 207 9.84 11.02 -12.44
CA ASP A 207 9.71 10.32 -13.72
C ASP A 207 10.31 8.91 -13.59
N ARG A 208 9.62 7.93 -14.17
CA ARG A 208 10.04 6.53 -14.20
C ARG A 208 11.08 6.22 -15.25
N THR A 209 11.20 7.06 -16.28
CA THR A 209 12.23 6.90 -17.32
C THR A 209 13.64 7.16 -16.77
N ASN A 210 13.74 7.92 -15.69
CA ASN A 210 14.96 8.14 -14.94
C ASN A 210 14.68 8.11 -13.42
N PRO A 211 14.55 6.92 -12.80
CA PRO A 211 14.15 6.78 -11.40
C PRO A 211 15.22 7.27 -10.43
N LEU A 212 16.39 7.71 -10.90
CA LEU A 212 17.43 8.32 -10.08
C LEU A 212 17.44 9.84 -10.15
N HIS A 213 16.65 10.49 -11.04
CA HIS A 213 16.61 11.93 -11.32
C HIS A 213 17.78 12.70 -10.71
N SER A 214 18.80 12.99 -11.53
CA SER A 214 19.97 13.82 -11.18
C SER A 214 19.64 15.22 -10.68
N ASP A 215 18.38 15.63 -10.71
CA ASP A 215 18.01 17.03 -10.58
C ASP A 215 17.69 17.37 -9.13
N GLU A 216 18.49 18.30 -8.63
CA GLU A 216 18.53 18.84 -7.26
C GLU A 216 17.17 19.38 -6.74
N THR A 217 16.16 19.48 -7.59
CA THR A 217 14.91 20.21 -7.35
C THR A 217 13.98 19.48 -6.37
N ASN A 218 13.97 18.14 -6.32
CA ASN A 218 13.02 17.34 -5.53
C ASN A 218 11.52 17.68 -5.80
N GLU A 219 11.21 18.24 -6.96
CA GLU A 219 9.86 18.67 -7.32
C GLU A 219 9.02 17.51 -7.86
N PRO A 220 7.68 17.54 -7.67
CA PRO A 220 6.79 16.51 -8.16
C PRO A 220 6.58 16.60 -9.69
N THR A 221 6.17 15.49 -10.32
CA THR A 221 5.83 15.47 -11.76
C THR A 221 4.56 16.26 -12.08
N SER A 222 4.33 16.52 -13.37
CA SER A 222 3.07 17.10 -13.85
C SER A 222 1.85 16.23 -13.52
N VAL A 223 2.01 14.89 -13.46
CA VAL A 223 0.91 13.99 -13.04
C VAL A 223 0.41 14.37 -11.65
N VAL A 224 1.33 14.59 -10.69
CA VAL A 224 0.95 15.00 -9.33
C VAL A 224 0.28 16.38 -9.36
N ALA A 225 0.82 17.33 -10.13
CA ALA A 225 0.24 18.67 -10.26
C ALA A 225 -1.19 18.65 -10.84
N ASP A 226 -1.44 17.82 -11.86
CA ASP A 226 -2.77 17.65 -12.47
C ASP A 226 -3.78 17.08 -11.47
N TRP A 227 -3.33 16.17 -10.59
CA TRP A 227 -4.18 15.65 -9.51
C TRP A 227 -4.56 16.70 -8.48
N TYR A 228 -3.65 17.61 -8.12
CA TYR A 228 -3.99 18.77 -7.28
C TYR A 228 -5.05 19.67 -7.95
N GLN A 229 -4.95 19.90 -9.27
CA GLN A 229 -5.96 20.66 -10.00
C GLN A 229 -7.33 19.97 -10.01
N ASN A 230 -7.36 18.64 -10.16
CA ASN A 230 -8.61 17.86 -10.09
C ASN A 230 -9.27 17.95 -8.71
N ILE A 231 -8.46 17.89 -7.65
CA ILE A 231 -8.94 18.04 -6.27
C ILE A 231 -9.45 19.46 -6.02
N ASP A 232 -8.73 20.50 -6.45
CA ASP A 232 -9.18 21.89 -6.36
C ASP A 232 -10.55 22.08 -7.04
N ALA A 233 -10.73 21.54 -8.25
CA ALA A 233 -12.00 21.59 -8.95
C ALA A 233 -13.13 20.87 -8.21
N MET A 234 -12.85 19.73 -7.56
CA MET A 234 -13.80 19.00 -6.72
C MET A 234 -14.19 19.82 -5.48
N ILE A 235 -13.21 20.39 -4.78
CA ILE A 235 -13.41 21.27 -3.62
C ILE A 235 -14.28 22.47 -4.02
N GLY A 236 -14.02 23.09 -5.18
CA GLY A 236 -14.85 24.17 -5.71
C GLY A 236 -16.33 23.78 -5.90
N ARG A 237 -16.60 22.54 -6.35
CA ARG A 237 -17.97 22.00 -6.42
C ARG A 237 -18.59 21.82 -5.04
N VAL A 238 -17.83 21.31 -4.07
CA VAL A 238 -18.28 21.14 -2.68
C VAL A 238 -18.60 22.48 -2.03
N ILE A 239 -17.70 23.47 -2.11
CA ILE A 239 -17.91 24.83 -1.58
C ILE A 239 -19.20 25.43 -2.15
N LYS A 240 -19.38 25.36 -3.47
CA LYS A 240 -20.60 25.86 -4.13
C LYS A 240 -21.87 25.16 -3.63
N ARG A 241 -21.78 23.86 -3.30
CA ARG A 241 -22.90 23.06 -2.81
C ARG A 241 -23.26 23.40 -1.36
N LEU A 242 -22.25 23.64 -0.51
CA LEU A 242 -22.42 23.91 0.92
C LEU A 242 -22.96 25.33 1.20
N GLY A 243 -22.60 26.31 0.37
CA GLY A 243 -22.93 27.72 0.63
C GLY A 243 -22.22 28.27 1.86
N ASP A 244 -22.65 29.44 2.33
CA ASP A 244 -21.92 30.20 3.36
C ASP A 244 -22.22 29.77 4.81
N GLU A 245 -23.25 28.94 5.03
CA GLU A 245 -23.73 28.58 6.37
C GLU A 245 -23.07 27.31 6.94
N THR A 246 -22.37 26.52 6.11
CA THR A 246 -21.74 25.26 6.54
C THR A 246 -20.23 25.42 6.63
N PRO A 247 -19.62 25.30 7.83
CA PRO A 247 -18.17 25.29 7.96
C PRO A 247 -17.54 24.10 7.22
N LEU A 248 -16.58 24.38 6.35
CA LEU A 248 -15.77 23.37 5.66
C LEU A 248 -14.35 23.37 6.24
N LEU A 249 -13.90 22.21 6.73
CA LEU A 249 -12.51 21.98 7.10
C LEU A 249 -11.86 21.09 6.05
N ILE A 250 -10.77 21.57 5.46
CA ILE A 250 -9.90 20.80 4.56
C ILE A 250 -8.58 20.61 5.30
N LEU A 251 -8.15 19.36 5.42
CA LEU A 251 -6.95 18.96 6.15
C LEU A 251 -6.21 17.86 5.39
N SER A 252 -4.89 17.83 5.51
CA SER A 252 -4.07 16.68 5.13
C SER A 252 -3.61 15.98 6.40
N ASP A 253 -3.48 14.66 6.37
CA ASP A 253 -2.84 13.91 7.45
C ASP A 253 -1.31 14.03 7.39
N HIS A 254 -0.75 14.20 6.19
CA HIS A 254 0.67 14.47 5.97
C HIS A 254 0.96 15.15 4.62
N GLY A 255 2.16 15.71 4.49
CA GLY A 255 2.74 16.14 3.22
C GLY A 255 3.52 15.01 2.52
N PHE A 256 4.24 15.33 1.44
CA PHE A 256 5.05 14.37 0.68
C PHE A 256 6.39 14.94 0.21
N LYS A 257 7.37 14.06 0.00
CA LYS A 257 8.66 14.34 -0.67
C LYS A 257 9.14 13.18 -1.52
N ALA A 258 10.13 13.44 -2.38
CA ALA A 258 10.86 12.40 -3.10
C ALA A 258 11.51 11.41 -2.13
N LEU A 259 11.47 10.12 -2.49
CA LEU A 259 12.20 9.04 -1.85
C LEU A 259 13.30 8.56 -2.80
N ASN A 260 14.55 8.81 -2.42
CA ASN A 260 15.71 8.55 -3.26
C ASN A 260 16.57 7.40 -2.73
N LYS A 261 16.58 7.18 -1.41
CA LYS A 261 17.46 6.20 -0.77
C LYS A 261 16.77 5.46 0.39
N TYR A 262 17.06 4.17 0.51
CA TYR A 262 16.63 3.32 1.61
C TYR A 262 17.73 3.15 2.64
N VAL A 263 17.36 3.23 3.91
CA VAL A 263 18.26 3.13 5.07
C VAL A 263 18.04 1.80 5.79
N HIS A 264 19.09 0.97 5.88
CA HIS A 264 19.06 -0.29 6.62
C HIS A 264 19.41 -0.06 8.10
N LEU A 265 18.47 0.52 8.85
CA LEU A 265 18.69 0.95 10.23
C LEU A 265 19.08 -0.21 11.15
N ASN A 266 18.47 -1.40 11.00
CA ASN A 266 18.87 -2.57 11.78
C ASN A 266 20.29 -3.05 11.46
N SER A 267 20.72 -2.98 10.19
CA SER A 267 22.10 -3.28 9.82
C SER A 267 23.06 -2.25 10.41
N TRP A 268 22.68 -0.97 10.47
CA TRP A 268 23.45 0.07 11.15
C TRP A 268 23.55 -0.21 12.66
N LEU A 269 22.44 -0.58 13.30
CA LEU A 269 22.42 -0.96 14.72
C LEU A 269 23.33 -2.16 14.99
N ALA A 270 23.38 -3.13 14.07
CA ALA A 270 24.26 -4.28 14.18
C ALA A 270 25.74 -3.91 14.03
N GLN A 271 26.08 -3.10 13.03
CA GLN A 271 27.46 -2.63 12.81
C GLN A 271 27.99 -1.76 13.96
N ASN A 272 27.11 -1.07 14.68
CA ASN A 272 27.46 -0.24 15.83
C ASN A 272 27.31 -0.96 17.19
N GLY A 273 27.02 -2.27 17.19
CA GLY A 273 27.03 -3.11 18.40
C GLY A 273 25.75 -3.09 19.24
N TYR A 274 24.67 -2.48 18.76
CA TYR A 274 23.37 -2.45 19.45
C TYR A 274 22.51 -3.68 19.16
N MET A 275 22.64 -4.26 17.96
CA MET A 275 21.98 -5.49 17.56
C MET A 275 23.02 -6.60 17.35
N VAL A 276 22.76 -7.77 17.91
CA VAL A 276 23.68 -8.92 17.81
C VAL A 276 22.95 -10.09 17.16
N PHE A 277 23.64 -10.77 16.24
CA PHE A 277 23.11 -11.97 15.59
C PHE A 277 23.63 -13.25 16.25
N LYS A 278 22.84 -14.32 16.19
CA LYS A 278 23.18 -15.65 16.72
C LYS A 278 24.34 -16.27 15.95
N ASN A 279 25.17 -17.05 16.63
CA ASN A 279 26.18 -17.94 16.03
C ASN A 279 27.12 -17.27 15.01
N GLY A 280 27.39 -15.96 15.15
CA GLY A 280 28.23 -15.23 14.21
C GLY A 280 27.60 -15.00 12.83
N ALA A 281 26.27 -15.13 12.71
CA ALA A 281 25.55 -14.70 11.53
C ALA A 281 25.81 -13.22 11.24
N LYS A 282 25.70 -12.83 9.98
CA LYS A 282 25.98 -11.46 9.51
C LYS A 282 24.74 -10.69 9.08
N LYS A 283 23.58 -11.34 9.11
CA LYS A 283 22.29 -10.78 8.71
C LYS A 283 21.15 -11.36 9.53
N SER A 284 20.05 -10.62 9.58
CA SER A 284 18.76 -11.06 10.13
C SER A 284 17.72 -11.17 9.03
N GLY A 285 16.87 -12.19 9.10
CA GLY A 285 15.70 -12.36 8.24
C GLY A 285 14.43 -11.72 8.84
N PRO A 286 13.26 -11.89 8.17
CA PRO A 286 12.00 -11.29 8.61
C PRO A 286 11.65 -11.66 10.05
N LEU A 287 10.97 -10.76 10.75
CA LEU A 287 10.56 -10.93 12.15
C LEU A 287 11.76 -11.23 13.07
N PHE A 288 12.89 -10.56 12.83
CA PHE A 288 14.11 -10.66 13.64
C PHE A 288 14.73 -12.06 13.65
N ASP A 289 14.57 -12.82 12.55
CA ASP A 289 15.21 -14.12 12.45
C ASP A 289 16.73 -14.00 12.58
N ASN A 290 17.34 -14.89 13.36
CA ASN A 290 18.77 -14.83 13.75
C ASN A 290 19.21 -13.71 14.70
N VAL A 291 18.32 -12.87 15.25
CA VAL A 291 18.70 -11.91 16.31
C VAL A 291 18.92 -12.62 17.67
N ASP A 292 20.07 -12.38 18.30
CA ASP A 292 20.38 -12.82 19.67
C ASP A 292 19.89 -11.78 20.69
N TRP A 293 18.62 -11.90 21.05
CA TRP A 293 17.97 -11.02 22.03
C TRP A 293 18.63 -10.95 23.40
N ARG A 294 19.49 -11.92 23.78
CA ARG A 294 20.20 -11.85 25.07
C ARG A 294 21.43 -10.94 25.02
N LYS A 295 21.75 -10.39 23.85
CA LYS A 295 22.90 -9.52 23.60
C LYS A 295 22.54 -8.24 22.85
N THR A 296 21.37 -8.20 22.20
CA THR A 296 20.81 -7.01 21.56
C THR A 296 20.26 -6.02 22.59
N SER A 297 20.69 -4.76 22.53
CA SER A 297 20.20 -3.67 23.37
C SER A 297 19.13 -2.82 22.68
N ALA A 298 19.15 -2.70 21.34
CA ALA A 298 18.15 -1.95 20.58
C ALA A 298 17.86 -2.58 19.21
N TYR A 299 16.65 -2.34 18.69
CA TYR A 299 16.16 -2.85 17.42
C TYR A 299 15.19 -1.86 16.77
N ALA A 300 15.11 -1.86 15.44
CA ALA A 300 14.13 -1.09 14.68
C ALA A 300 13.03 -2.00 14.11
N LEU A 301 11.81 -1.47 14.09
CA LEU A 301 10.61 -2.11 13.53
C LEU A 301 9.72 -1.05 12.91
N GLY A 302 9.11 -1.30 11.75
CA GLY A 302 8.45 -0.24 10.98
C GLY A 302 9.45 0.78 10.43
N PHE A 303 8.95 1.88 9.88
CA PHE A 303 9.82 2.80 9.13
C PHE A 303 10.62 3.77 10.00
N ASN A 304 10.07 4.25 11.11
CA ASN A 304 10.67 5.35 11.88
C ASN A 304 10.95 4.99 13.35
N SER A 305 10.83 3.72 13.74
CA SER A 305 10.76 3.37 15.16
C SER A 305 11.97 2.57 15.61
N ILE A 306 12.57 3.01 16.72
CA ILE A 306 13.58 2.25 17.48
C ILE A 306 12.99 1.88 18.83
N TYR A 307 13.20 0.62 19.20
CA TYR A 307 12.84 0.02 20.45
C TYR A 307 14.10 -0.40 21.19
N ILE A 308 14.11 -0.15 22.50
CA ILE A 308 15.09 -0.65 23.44
C ILE A 308 14.63 -2.03 23.88
N ASN A 309 15.55 -2.99 23.96
CA ASN A 309 15.27 -4.35 24.44
C ASN A 309 15.16 -4.32 25.99
N PHE A 310 14.08 -3.70 26.47
CA PHE A 310 13.86 -3.34 27.85
C PHE A 310 13.44 -4.55 28.69
N LYS A 311 14.14 -4.74 29.80
CA LYS A 311 13.86 -5.82 30.74
C LYS A 311 12.48 -5.66 31.36
N GLY A 312 11.62 -6.64 31.13
CA GLY A 312 10.23 -6.66 31.63
C GLY A 312 9.18 -6.25 30.60
N ARG A 313 9.58 -5.67 29.45
CA ARG A 313 8.69 -5.46 28.30
C ARG A 313 8.96 -6.48 27.19
N GLU A 314 10.22 -6.64 26.80
CA GLU A 314 10.63 -7.63 25.81
C GLU A 314 10.90 -9.00 26.47
N GLY A 315 10.52 -10.08 25.79
CA GLY A 315 10.60 -11.45 26.34
C GLY A 315 12.01 -11.91 26.72
N LYS A 316 13.06 -11.29 26.16
CA LYS A 316 14.48 -11.50 26.51
C LYS A 316 15.19 -10.16 26.74
N GLY A 317 14.46 -9.16 27.28
CA GLY A 317 14.99 -7.84 27.57
C GLY A 317 16.23 -7.86 28.47
N ILE A 318 17.23 -7.06 28.11
CA ILE A 318 18.51 -7.00 28.82
C ILE A 318 18.84 -5.61 29.37
N VAL A 319 18.19 -4.56 28.86
CA VAL A 319 18.45 -3.19 29.29
C VAL A 319 17.62 -2.92 30.54
N GLU A 320 18.29 -2.52 31.62
CA GLU A 320 17.63 -2.11 32.87
C GLU A 320 17.02 -0.72 32.73
N SER A 321 15.99 -0.41 33.51
CA SER A 321 15.31 0.89 33.44
C SER A 321 16.23 2.08 33.68
N THR A 322 17.28 1.91 34.49
CA THR A 322 18.30 2.92 34.79
C THR A 322 19.21 3.26 33.62
N ASP A 323 19.33 2.35 32.65
CA ASP A 323 20.28 2.48 31.53
C ASP A 323 19.61 2.99 30.24
N ILE A 324 18.27 2.99 30.19
CA ILE A 324 17.51 3.39 28.99
C ILE A 324 17.87 4.80 28.54
N ASP A 325 17.88 5.78 29.45
CA ASP A 325 18.11 7.17 29.06
C ASP A 325 19.53 7.41 28.51
N ALA A 326 20.53 6.72 29.08
CA ALA A 326 21.90 6.77 28.60
C ALA A 326 22.04 6.11 27.22
N LEU A 327 21.40 4.94 27.03
CA LEU A 327 21.39 4.24 25.75
C LEU A 327 20.67 5.05 24.65
N CYS A 328 19.53 5.66 24.98
CA CYS A 328 18.82 6.56 24.06
C CYS A 328 19.69 7.75 23.67
N PHE A 329 20.40 8.37 24.63
CA PHE A 329 21.29 9.49 24.33
C PHE A 329 22.44 9.10 23.38
N ASP A 330 23.09 7.96 23.65
CA ASP A 330 24.16 7.42 22.79
C ASP A 330 23.65 7.12 21.36
N LEU A 331 22.47 6.50 21.24
CA LEU A 331 21.82 6.27 19.95
C LEU A 331 21.49 7.57 19.22
N MET A 332 20.91 8.56 19.90
CA MET A 332 20.60 9.87 19.31
C MET A 332 21.86 10.51 18.72
N GLN A 333 22.94 10.56 19.50
CA GLN A 333 24.19 11.17 19.07
C GLN A 333 24.73 10.47 17.81
N LYS A 334 24.96 9.16 17.88
CA LYS A 334 25.57 8.42 16.76
C LYS A 334 24.71 8.40 15.50
N LEU A 335 23.38 8.35 15.64
CA LEU A 335 22.48 8.40 14.48
C LEU A 335 22.51 9.78 13.81
N THR A 336 22.53 10.88 14.58
CA THR A 336 22.61 12.23 14.01
C THR A 336 23.97 12.56 13.39
N GLU A 337 25.03 11.85 13.80
CA GLU A 337 26.37 11.94 13.19
C GLU A 337 26.52 11.06 11.94
N TRP A 338 25.53 10.20 11.63
CA TRP A 338 25.60 9.31 10.48
C TRP A 338 25.47 10.06 9.16
N THR A 339 26.54 10.01 8.37
CA THR A 339 26.61 10.60 7.02
C THR A 339 26.83 9.56 5.93
N GLU A 340 26.35 9.88 4.73
CA GLU A 340 26.69 9.22 3.47
C GLU A 340 27.09 10.28 2.45
N ASP A 341 28.25 10.12 1.80
CA ASP A 341 28.83 11.09 0.87
C ASP A 341 28.88 12.52 1.42
N GLY A 342 29.16 12.65 2.72
CA GLY A 342 29.22 13.93 3.44
C GLY A 342 27.86 14.57 3.74
N LYS A 343 26.74 13.91 3.43
CA LYS A 343 25.37 14.37 3.73
C LYS A 343 24.80 13.59 4.92
N SER A 344 24.10 14.28 5.82
CA SER A 344 23.42 13.61 6.94
C SER A 344 22.25 12.74 6.44
N VAL A 345 22.14 11.54 7.02
CA VAL A 345 21.07 10.56 6.73
C VAL A 345 19.88 10.78 7.66
N ILE A 346 20.14 11.18 8.90
CA ILE A 346 19.15 11.39 9.96
C ILE A 346 19.10 12.88 10.30
N LYS A 347 17.91 13.46 10.20
CA LYS A 347 17.69 14.86 10.56
C LYS A 347 17.67 15.03 12.08
N GLN A 348 16.90 14.18 12.75
CA GLN A 348 16.70 14.22 14.20
C GLN A 348 16.24 12.83 14.68
N VAL A 349 16.52 12.51 15.94
CA VAL A 349 15.87 11.40 16.64
C VAL A 349 15.17 11.95 17.86
N TYR A 350 13.93 11.51 18.10
CA TYR A 350 13.06 11.99 19.16
C TYR A 350 12.85 10.89 20.20
N LYS A 351 12.87 11.22 21.49
CA LYS A 351 12.38 10.27 22.51
C LYS A 351 10.85 10.28 22.47
N SER A 352 10.23 9.10 22.39
CA SER A 352 8.77 9.01 22.30
C SER A 352 8.04 9.64 23.49
N LYS A 353 8.62 9.56 24.69
CA LYS A 353 8.05 10.19 25.90
C LYS A 353 8.04 11.72 25.84
N GLU A 354 8.90 12.33 25.03
CA GLU A 354 8.98 13.78 24.88
C GLU A 354 7.96 14.28 23.85
N ILE A 355 7.81 13.58 22.73
CA ILE A 355 6.88 13.96 21.66
C ILE A 355 5.44 13.46 21.88
N TYR A 356 5.26 12.44 22.74
CA TYR A 356 3.95 11.88 23.09
C TYR A 356 3.75 11.78 24.63
N PRO A 357 3.86 12.89 25.39
CA PRO A 357 3.94 12.86 26.85
C PRO A 357 2.67 12.30 27.53
N ASN A 358 1.51 12.43 26.89
CA ASN A 358 0.22 11.97 27.42
C ASN A 358 -0.23 10.63 26.83
N SER A 359 0.62 10.00 26.02
CA SER A 359 0.25 8.75 25.37
C SER A 359 0.38 7.59 26.37
N GLN A 360 -0.67 6.76 26.48
CA GLN A 360 -0.63 5.52 27.27
C GLN A 360 0.04 4.39 26.45
N ILE A 361 1.13 4.73 25.76
CA ILE A 361 1.83 3.84 24.86
C ILE A 361 2.70 2.90 25.71
N VAL A 362 2.14 1.73 26.04
CA VAL A 362 2.85 0.68 26.77
C VAL A 362 3.81 -0.09 25.84
N ASN A 363 3.42 -0.27 24.57
CA ASN A 363 4.11 -1.13 23.60
C ASN A 363 4.62 -0.39 22.34
N GLY A 364 4.71 0.93 22.39
CA GLY A 364 5.26 1.70 21.27
C GLY A 364 6.78 1.88 21.36
N PRO A 365 7.36 2.56 20.37
CA PRO A 365 8.80 2.75 20.30
C PRO A 365 9.29 3.63 21.44
N ASP A 366 10.55 3.45 21.83
CA ASP A 366 11.20 4.36 22.78
C ASP A 366 11.73 5.62 22.07
N MET A 367 12.01 5.49 20.77
CA MET A 367 12.51 6.59 19.94
C MET A 367 11.89 6.58 18.55
N VAL A 368 11.66 7.77 18.01
CA VAL A 368 11.19 8.00 16.64
C VAL A 368 12.28 8.70 15.84
N VAL A 369 12.63 8.14 14.69
CA VAL A 369 13.69 8.58 13.79
C VAL A 369 13.09 9.48 12.71
N GLY A 370 13.53 10.74 12.68
CA GLY A 370 13.28 11.67 11.59
C GLY A 370 14.41 11.58 10.55
N TYR A 371 14.16 10.87 9.45
CA TYR A 371 15.13 10.80 8.34
C TYR A 371 15.25 12.14 7.62
N GLN A 372 16.41 12.37 7.02
CA GLN A 372 16.61 13.51 6.13
C GLN A 372 15.75 13.39 4.86
N LYS A 373 15.39 14.52 4.24
CA LYS A 373 14.70 14.55 2.96
C LYS A 373 15.38 13.63 1.93
N GLY A 374 14.61 12.78 1.27
CA GLY A 374 15.11 11.80 0.30
C GLY A 374 15.42 10.43 0.89
N TYR A 375 15.43 10.27 2.23
CA TYR A 375 15.73 9.02 2.91
C TYR A 375 14.51 8.47 3.66
N ARG A 376 14.46 7.14 3.75
CA ARG A 376 13.54 6.39 4.63
C ARG A 376 14.15 5.05 4.99
N ALA A 377 13.76 4.44 6.09
CA ALA A 377 14.02 3.02 6.31
C ALA A 377 13.64 2.14 5.10
N SER A 378 14.43 1.09 4.92
CA SER A 378 14.15 0.01 3.97
C SER A 378 12.94 -0.83 4.40
N LYS A 379 12.32 -1.53 3.43
CA LYS A 379 11.23 -2.48 3.71
C LYS A 379 11.72 -3.63 4.61
N GLN A 380 12.97 -4.05 4.41
CA GLN A 380 13.67 -5.05 5.22
C GLN A 380 13.72 -4.60 6.68
N THR A 381 14.20 -3.39 6.96
CA THR A 381 14.19 -2.82 8.33
C THR A 381 12.78 -2.80 8.91
N ALA A 382 11.79 -2.38 8.12
CA ALA A 382 10.40 -2.29 8.58
C ALA A 382 9.82 -3.65 9.01
N LEU A 383 10.33 -4.76 8.47
CA LEU A 383 9.96 -6.14 8.82
C LEU A 383 10.89 -6.76 9.88
N GLY A 384 11.80 -5.99 10.48
CA GLY A 384 12.76 -6.46 11.49
C GLY A 384 13.99 -7.17 10.91
N GLU A 385 14.22 -7.07 9.60
CA GLU A 385 15.39 -7.63 8.94
C GLU A 385 16.60 -6.73 9.09
N ALA A 386 17.78 -7.31 8.88
CA ALA A 386 19.06 -6.61 8.86
C ALA A 386 19.95 -7.24 7.79
N PRO A 387 19.86 -6.83 6.51
CA PRO A 387 20.67 -7.41 5.45
C PRO A 387 22.18 -7.12 5.66
N GLU A 388 23.03 -8.02 5.18
CA GLU A 388 24.47 -7.79 5.11
C GLU A 388 24.79 -6.87 3.93
N GLY A 389 25.75 -5.95 4.09
CA GLY A 389 26.26 -5.13 2.99
C GLY A 389 26.18 -3.64 3.27
N ARG A 390 25.83 -2.87 2.23
CA ARG A 390 25.69 -1.41 2.31
C ARG A 390 24.56 -1.07 3.28
N LEU A 391 24.75 0.02 4.04
CA LEU A 391 23.72 0.50 4.96
C LEU A 391 22.68 1.37 4.28
N ILE A 392 22.98 1.85 3.08
CA ILE A 392 22.10 2.69 2.29
C ILE A 392 22.10 2.20 0.84
N GLU A 393 20.92 2.20 0.23
CA GLU A 393 20.68 1.74 -1.13
C GLU A 393 19.90 2.79 -1.91
N ASP A 394 20.22 2.94 -3.20
CA ASP A 394 19.45 3.80 -4.08
C ASP A 394 18.06 3.22 -4.34
N ASN A 395 17.05 4.08 -4.35
CA ASN A 395 15.68 3.72 -4.64
C ASN A 395 15.43 3.72 -6.15
N LEU A 396 15.48 2.53 -6.74
CA LEU A 396 15.12 2.27 -8.14
C LEU A 396 13.67 1.77 -8.30
N ASP A 397 12.91 1.67 -7.21
CA ASP A 397 11.51 1.21 -7.25
C ASP A 397 10.60 2.30 -7.85
N SER A 398 9.46 1.86 -8.40
CA SER A 398 8.37 2.78 -8.79
C SER A 398 7.80 3.59 -7.62
N TRP A 399 8.02 3.13 -6.37
CA TRP A 399 7.63 3.83 -5.16
C TRP A 399 8.64 4.94 -4.87
N CYS A 400 8.37 6.12 -5.39
CA CYS A 400 9.34 7.22 -5.53
C CYS A 400 8.96 8.49 -4.76
N GLY A 401 7.75 8.59 -4.22
CA GLY A 401 7.35 9.58 -3.22
C GLY A 401 7.15 8.93 -1.86
N ASP A 402 7.35 9.66 -0.76
CA ASP A 402 7.09 9.17 0.59
C ASP A 402 6.87 10.33 1.58
N HIS A 403 6.42 9.96 2.78
CA HIS A 403 6.13 10.81 3.91
C HIS A 403 6.74 10.28 5.23
N CYS A 404 7.41 9.12 5.20
CA CYS A 404 8.07 8.53 6.37
C CYS A 404 9.46 9.15 6.67
N CYS A 405 9.57 10.46 6.63
CA CYS A 405 10.79 11.22 6.99
C CYS A 405 10.53 12.15 8.18
N ASP A 406 11.48 13.02 8.52
CA ASP A 406 11.27 14.03 9.54
C ASP A 406 10.03 14.90 9.24
N PRO A 407 9.14 15.14 10.23
CA PRO A 407 7.87 15.83 10.01
C PRO A 407 8.04 17.29 9.53
N SER A 408 9.19 17.92 9.78
CA SER A 408 9.46 19.26 9.26
C SER A 408 9.51 19.33 7.72
N PHE A 409 9.70 18.20 7.05
CA PHE A 409 9.72 18.13 5.58
C PHE A 409 8.35 17.81 4.97
N VAL A 410 7.43 17.23 5.73
CA VAL A 410 6.15 16.71 5.25
C VAL A 410 4.99 17.15 6.17
N PRO A 411 4.82 18.46 6.40
CA PRO A 411 3.74 18.95 7.24
C PRO A 411 2.38 18.56 6.65
N GLY A 412 1.45 18.16 7.51
CA GLY A 412 0.04 17.89 7.20
C GLY A 412 -0.85 19.09 7.44
#